data_AF-B1F964-F1
#
_entry.id   AF-B1F964-F1
#
_cell.length_a   1.000
_cell.length_b   1.000
_cell.length_c   1.000
_cell.angle_alpha   90.00
_cell.angle_beta   90.00
_cell.angle_gamma   90.00
#
_symmetry.space_group_name_H-M   'P 1'
#
loop_
_entity.id
_entity.type
_entity.pdbx_description
1 polymer ?
#
loop_
_entity_poly.entity_id
_entity_poly.type
_entity_poly.pdbx_seq_one_letter_code
_entity_poly.pdbx_strand_id
1 'polypeptide(L)'
;MKGRRPLSKAQLLPLPGDQVRRLSLKHHLALTCLAAGQGGTESLSTLSNVIDIARYIDNAHAPEFEKAEAAIDSCVARAERDQKFTLTDPERTAIAAALVLHDAQLARVPFHRYITALEQTALSPRQFAEPAAQKPPKGVLPCSRDCS
;
A
#
# COMPACT_ATOMS: atom_id res chain seq x y z
N MET A 1 27.50 24.11 -3.58
CA MET A 1 26.11 24.13 -3.07
C MET A 1 25.18 24.31 -4.26
N LYS A 2 24.41 23.28 -4.67
CA LYS A 2 23.45 23.42 -5.78
C LYS A 2 22.30 24.31 -5.31
N GLY A 3 22.21 25.53 -5.86
CA GLY A 3 21.11 26.44 -5.57
C GLY A 3 19.78 25.79 -5.93
N ARG A 4 18.87 25.66 -4.96
CA ARG A 4 17.51 25.18 -5.22
C ARG A 4 16.84 26.18 -6.17
N ARG A 5 16.25 25.69 -7.27
CA ARG A 5 15.43 26.52 -8.15
C ARG A 5 14.33 27.19 -7.30
N PRO A 6 14.06 28.49 -7.50
CA PRO A 6 12.97 29.17 -6.80
C PRO A 6 11.65 28.44 -7.08
N LEU A 7 10.88 28.16 -6.03
CA LEU A 7 9.56 27.53 -6.16
C LEU A 7 8.58 28.51 -6.82
N SER A 8 7.77 28.02 -7.75
CA SER A 8 6.68 28.81 -8.32
C SER A 8 5.53 28.93 -7.30
N LYS A 9 4.69 29.97 -7.43
CA LYS A 9 3.50 30.12 -6.57
C LYS A 9 2.60 28.88 -6.61
N ALA A 10 2.43 28.27 -7.79
CA ALA A 10 1.63 27.05 -7.94
C ALA A 10 2.19 25.86 -7.15
N GLN A 11 3.51 25.78 -6.99
CA GLN A 11 4.16 24.71 -6.22
C GLN A 11 3.97 24.86 -4.69
N LEU A 12 3.62 26.06 -4.23
CA LEU A 12 3.35 26.35 -2.83
C LEU A 12 1.87 26.13 -2.46
N LEU A 13 0.98 26.03 -3.45
CA LEU A 13 -0.43 25.76 -3.22
C LEU A 13 -0.68 24.29 -2.87
N PRO A 14 -1.79 23.98 -2.16
CA PRO A 14 -2.22 22.61 -1.97
C PRO A 14 -2.43 21.86 -3.29
N LEU A 15 -2.43 20.53 -3.21
CA LEU A 15 -2.78 19.68 -4.35
C LEU A 15 -4.17 20.04 -4.90
N PRO A 16 -4.35 20.04 -6.24
CA PRO A 16 -5.67 20.16 -6.85
C PRO A 16 -6.66 19.13 -6.30
N GLY A 17 -7.89 19.55 -6.00
CA GLY A 17 -8.88 18.69 -5.33
C GLY A 17 -9.28 17.45 -6.14
N ASP A 18 -9.23 17.52 -7.48
CA ASP A 18 -9.43 16.37 -8.37
C ASP A 18 -8.28 15.36 -8.23
N GLN A 19 -7.04 15.82 -8.07
CA GLN A 19 -5.89 14.97 -7.82
C GLN A 19 -5.99 14.30 -6.45
N VAL A 20 -6.34 15.04 -5.40
CA VAL A 20 -6.57 14.48 -4.05
C VAL A 20 -7.60 13.36 -4.11
N ARG A 21 -8.76 13.62 -4.75
CA ARG A 21 -9.83 12.62 -4.88
C ARG A 21 -9.38 11.36 -5.61
N ARG A 22 -8.64 11.50 -6.73
CA ARG A 22 -8.13 10.35 -7.48
C ARG A 22 -7.18 9.48 -6.63
N LEU A 23 -6.30 10.12 -5.86
CA LEU A 23 -5.36 9.42 -4.98
C LEU A 23 -6.11 8.68 -3.87
N SER A 24 -6.98 9.36 -3.14
CA SER A 24 -7.80 8.74 -2.09
C SER A 24 -8.59 7.54 -2.62
N LEU A 25 -9.25 7.67 -3.77
CA LEU A 25 -9.99 6.56 -4.39
C LEU A 25 -9.08 5.37 -4.71
N LYS A 26 -7.88 5.61 -5.28
CA LYS A 26 -6.91 4.54 -5.56
C LYS A 26 -6.52 3.79 -4.28
N HIS A 27 -6.25 4.52 -3.20
CA HIS A 27 -5.80 3.93 -1.94
C HIS A 27 -6.91 3.10 -1.27
N HIS A 28 -8.11 3.66 -1.16
CA HIS A 28 -9.26 2.96 -0.56
C HIS A 28 -9.72 1.76 -1.39
N LEU A 29 -9.58 1.83 -2.72
CA LEU A 29 -9.84 0.68 -3.59
C LEU A 29 -8.82 -0.44 -3.34
N ALA A 30 -7.54 -0.14 -3.24
CA ALA A 30 -6.51 -1.14 -2.95
C ALA A 30 -6.76 -1.84 -1.60
N LEU A 31 -7.15 -1.09 -0.56
CA LEU A 31 -7.57 -1.65 0.72
C LEU A 31 -8.78 -2.58 0.58
N THR A 32 -9.80 -2.15 -0.18
CA THR A 32 -11.03 -2.93 -0.39
C THR A 32 -10.74 -4.25 -1.12
N CYS A 33 -9.90 -4.22 -2.16
CA CYS A 33 -9.48 -5.41 -2.89
C CYS A 33 -8.78 -6.42 -1.97
N LEU A 34 -7.83 -5.97 -1.15
CA LEU A 34 -7.12 -6.83 -0.19
C LEU A 34 -8.02 -7.36 0.93
N ALA A 35 -8.96 -6.56 1.41
CA ALA A 35 -9.95 -7.00 2.39
C ALA A 35 -10.89 -8.07 1.82
N ALA A 36 -11.19 -8.01 0.51
CA ALA A 36 -11.99 -9.01 -0.19
C ALA A 36 -11.19 -10.25 -0.67
N GLY A 37 -9.88 -10.31 -0.36
CA GLY A 37 -8.99 -11.37 -0.86
C GLY A 37 -8.82 -11.38 -2.38
N GLN A 38 -9.17 -10.28 -3.05
CA GLN A 38 -9.01 -10.06 -4.50
C GLN A 38 -7.80 -9.18 -4.83
N GLY A 39 -7.08 -8.72 -3.79
CA GLY A 39 -5.89 -7.91 -3.92
C GLY A 39 -4.65 -8.76 -4.19
N GLY A 40 -3.71 -8.17 -4.93
CA GLY A 40 -2.40 -8.76 -5.21
C GLY A 40 -1.27 -7.83 -4.80
N THR A 41 -0.07 -8.13 -5.31
CA THR A 41 1.14 -7.34 -5.11
C THR A 41 0.93 -5.86 -5.44
N GLU A 42 0.20 -5.53 -6.51
CA GLU A 42 -0.09 -4.14 -6.88
C GLU A 42 -0.93 -3.37 -5.84
N SER A 43 -1.90 -4.05 -5.23
CA SER A 43 -2.70 -3.46 -4.14
C SER A 43 -1.84 -3.23 -2.91
N LEU A 44 -0.98 -4.19 -2.58
CA LEU A 44 -0.07 -4.10 -1.44
C LEU A 44 1.01 -3.02 -1.64
N SER A 45 1.63 -2.96 -2.82
CA SER A 45 2.57 -1.91 -3.23
C SER A 45 1.91 -0.53 -3.16
N THR A 46 0.66 -0.41 -3.61
CA THR A 46 -0.09 0.85 -3.50
C THR A 46 -0.26 1.27 -2.04
N LEU A 47 -0.61 0.35 -1.15
CA LEU A 47 -0.78 0.64 0.27
C LEU A 47 0.56 0.93 0.97
N SER A 48 1.62 0.19 0.68
CA SER A 48 2.94 0.48 1.24
C SER A 48 3.43 1.87 0.82
N ASN A 49 3.37 2.17 -0.47
CA ASN A 49 3.84 3.44 -1.00
C ASN A 49 3.11 4.62 -0.36
N VAL A 50 1.80 4.52 -0.12
CA VAL A 50 1.07 5.63 0.51
C VAL A 50 1.50 5.83 1.97
N ILE A 51 1.79 4.77 2.72
CA ILE A 51 2.31 4.88 4.09
C ILE A 51 3.70 5.55 4.07
N ASP A 52 4.57 5.17 3.15
CA ASP A 52 5.90 5.76 3.00
C ASP A 52 5.81 7.26 2.64
N ILE A 53 5.00 7.59 1.64
CA ILE A 53 4.76 8.99 1.23
C ILE A 53 4.21 9.80 2.41
N ALA A 54 3.24 9.26 3.16
CA ALA A 54 2.62 9.95 4.29
C ALA A 54 3.63 10.31 5.39
N ARG A 55 4.61 9.43 5.63
CA ARG A 55 5.72 9.69 6.56
C ARG A 55 6.63 10.80 6.04
N TYR A 56 6.93 10.85 4.75
CA TYR A 56 7.79 11.88 4.15
C TYR A 56 7.15 13.27 4.02
N ILE A 57 5.82 13.38 3.89
CA ILE A 57 5.14 14.67 3.67
C ILE A 57 5.41 15.66 4.81
N ASP A 58 5.47 15.21 6.06
CA ASP A 58 5.65 16.12 7.21
C ASP A 58 6.59 15.59 8.30
N ASN A 59 7.39 14.54 8.00
CA ASN A 59 8.04 13.73 9.04
C ASN A 59 7.02 13.31 10.12
N ALA A 60 5.80 12.99 9.68
CA ALA A 60 4.70 12.70 10.56
C ALA A 60 4.98 11.37 11.26
N HIS A 61 5.44 11.46 12.52
CA HIS A 61 5.54 10.30 13.41
C HIS A 61 4.17 10.10 14.04
N ALA A 62 3.22 9.66 13.21
CA ALA A 62 1.90 9.28 13.67
C ALA A 62 1.89 7.77 13.93
N PRO A 63 1.44 7.32 15.12
CA PRO A 63 1.40 5.90 15.44
C PRO A 63 0.51 5.10 14.47
N GLU A 64 -0.41 5.75 13.77
CA GLU A 64 -1.24 5.16 12.72
C GLU A 64 -0.38 4.63 11.55
N PHE A 65 0.66 5.36 11.15
CA PHE A 65 1.54 4.93 10.04
C PHE A 65 2.41 3.73 10.45
N GLU A 66 2.91 3.72 11.68
CA GLU A 66 3.68 2.58 12.21
C GLU A 66 2.80 1.33 12.37
N LYS A 67 1.57 1.49 12.85
CA LYS A 67 0.60 0.39 12.96
C LYS A 67 0.21 -0.15 11.58
N ALA A 68 0.01 0.72 10.60
CA ALA A 68 -0.31 0.31 9.24
C ALA A 68 0.88 -0.41 8.57
N GLU A 69 2.10 0.07 8.80
CA GLU A 69 3.32 -0.60 8.34
C GLU A 69 3.46 -2.01 8.93
N ALA A 70 3.32 -2.14 10.26
CA ALA A 70 3.35 -3.44 10.94
C ALA A 70 2.23 -4.38 10.46
N ALA A 71 1.06 -3.85 10.11
CA ALA A 71 -0.04 -4.61 9.54
C ALA A 71 0.27 -5.12 8.12
N ILE A 72 0.92 -4.30 7.29
CA ILE A 72 1.40 -4.70 5.96
C ILE A 72 2.45 -5.81 6.08
N ASP A 73 3.43 -5.66 6.97
CA ASP A 73 4.48 -6.68 7.18
C ASP A 73 3.90 -8.00 7.70
N SER A 74 2.92 -7.93 8.62
CA SER A 74 2.21 -9.11 9.11
C SER A 74 1.40 -9.81 8.01
N CYS A 75 0.77 -9.04 7.13
CA CYS A 75 0.06 -9.57 5.96
C CYS A 75 1.01 -10.29 5.00
N VAL A 76 2.18 -9.70 4.71
CA VAL A 76 3.21 -10.31 3.86
C VAL A 76 3.71 -11.62 4.46
N ALA A 77 4.12 -11.61 5.73
CA ALA A 77 4.63 -12.78 6.42
C ALA A 77 3.59 -13.91 6.50
N ARG A 78 2.29 -13.57 6.54
CA ARG A 78 1.21 -14.56 6.46
C ARG A 78 0.99 -15.06 5.03
N ALA A 79 1.01 -14.17 4.04
CA ALA A 79 0.82 -14.55 2.63
C ALA A 79 1.91 -15.50 2.12
N GLU A 80 3.13 -15.45 2.68
CA GLU A 80 4.17 -16.46 2.39
C GLU A 80 3.74 -17.89 2.78
N ARG A 81 2.85 -18.03 3.78
CA ARG A 81 2.32 -19.33 4.24
C ARG A 81 1.01 -19.69 3.54
N ASP A 82 0.08 -18.75 3.50
CA ASP A 82 -1.31 -18.96 3.04
C ASP A 82 -1.49 -18.71 1.54
N GLN A 83 -0.41 -18.27 0.88
CA GLN A 83 -0.30 -17.97 -0.55
C GLN A 83 -1.31 -16.94 -1.08
N LYS A 84 -1.87 -16.13 -0.18
CA LYS A 84 -2.83 -15.07 -0.52
C LYS A 84 -2.62 -13.86 0.37
N PHE A 85 -2.64 -12.69 -0.24
CA PHE A 85 -2.74 -11.43 0.50
C PHE A 85 -4.19 -11.22 0.93
N THR A 86 -4.48 -11.53 2.19
CA THR A 86 -5.79 -11.27 2.81
C THR A 86 -5.57 -10.56 4.13
N LEU A 87 -6.28 -9.46 4.37
CA LEU A 87 -6.19 -8.70 5.60
C LEU A 87 -7.13 -9.25 6.66
N THR A 88 -6.64 -9.38 7.88
CA THR A 88 -7.46 -9.57 9.07
C THR A 88 -8.18 -8.27 9.43
N ASP A 89 -9.25 -8.35 10.23
CA ASP A 89 -9.97 -7.18 10.73
C ASP A 89 -9.08 -6.12 11.43
N PRO A 90 -8.14 -6.49 12.33
CA PRO A 90 -7.26 -5.51 12.96
C PRO A 90 -6.30 -4.85 11.96
N GLU A 91 -5.73 -5.61 11.03
CA GLU A 91 -4.84 -5.06 9.99
C GLU A 91 -5.59 -4.09 9.08
N ARG A 92 -6.80 -4.47 8.63
CA ARG A 92 -7.68 -3.59 7.84
C ARG A 92 -7.96 -2.30 8.58
N THR A 93 -8.25 -2.37 9.88
CA THR A 93 -8.56 -1.20 10.71
C THR A 93 -7.35 -0.29 10.86
N ALA A 94 -6.16 -0.85 11.10
CA ALA A 94 -4.91 -0.09 11.20
C ALA A 94 -4.59 0.66 9.90
N ILE A 95 -4.71 -0.02 8.75
CA ILE A 95 -4.46 0.58 7.45
C ILE A 95 -5.52 1.66 7.13
N ALA A 96 -6.81 1.39 7.40
CA ALA A 96 -7.87 2.37 7.18
C ALA A 96 -7.64 3.67 7.96
N ALA A 97 -7.21 3.58 9.22
CA ALA A 97 -6.90 4.75 10.04
C ALA A 97 -5.76 5.59 9.43
N ALA A 98 -4.71 4.94 8.94
CA ALA A 98 -3.61 5.63 8.25
C ALA A 98 -4.07 6.30 6.95
N LEU A 99 -4.95 5.67 6.17
CA LEU A 99 -5.50 6.27 4.95
C LEU A 99 -6.33 7.53 5.24
N VAL A 100 -7.16 7.51 6.29
CA VAL A 100 -7.94 8.70 6.70
C VAL A 100 -7.01 9.85 7.09
N LEU A 101 -5.94 9.56 7.83
CA LEU A 101 -4.93 10.57 8.19
C LEU A 101 -4.23 11.11 6.94
N HIS A 102 -3.86 10.24 6.01
CA HIS A 102 -3.22 10.64 4.77
C HIS A 102 -4.13 11.46 3.84
N ASP A 103 -5.42 11.13 3.75
CA ASP A 103 -6.39 11.95 2.99
C ASP A 103 -6.44 13.38 3.52
N ALA A 104 -6.39 13.53 4.85
CA ALA A 104 -6.31 14.84 5.49
C ALA A 104 -4.97 15.55 5.22
N GLN A 105 -3.86 14.81 5.06
CA GLN A 105 -2.58 15.36 4.62
C GLN A 105 -2.64 15.83 3.16
N LEU A 106 -3.22 15.04 2.24
CA LEU A 106 -3.33 15.38 0.82
C LEU A 106 -4.12 16.67 0.59
N ALA A 107 -5.16 16.90 1.39
CA ALA A 107 -5.99 18.11 1.31
C ALA A 107 -5.23 19.41 1.70
N ARG A 108 -4.13 19.30 2.46
CA ARG A 108 -3.39 20.47 3.00
C ARG A 108 -1.96 20.60 2.47
N VAL A 109 -1.36 19.51 1.97
CA VAL A 109 0.06 19.47 1.62
C VAL A 109 0.36 20.37 0.42
N PRO A 110 1.36 21.27 0.51
CA PRO A 110 1.85 22.00 -0.65
C PRO A 110 2.38 21.06 -1.72
N PHE A 111 2.08 21.35 -2.99
CA PHE A 111 2.45 20.51 -4.13
C PHE A 111 3.92 20.09 -4.11
N HIS A 112 4.85 21.02 -3.84
CA HIS A 112 6.27 20.71 -3.81
C HIS A 112 6.66 19.67 -2.75
N ARG A 113 6.00 19.66 -1.58
CA ARG A 113 6.29 18.70 -0.52
C ARG A 113 5.81 17.31 -0.89
N TYR A 114 4.65 17.23 -1.55
CA TYR A 114 4.15 15.97 -2.08
C TYR A 114 5.09 15.38 -3.14
N ILE A 115 5.60 16.19 -4.07
CA ILE A 115 6.58 15.74 -5.06
C ILE A 115 7.87 15.26 -4.39
N THR A 116 8.40 16.00 -3.43
CA THR A 116 9.59 15.54 -2.68
C THR A 116 9.33 14.21 -1.97
N ALA A 117 8.16 14.02 -1.35
CA ALA A 117 7.82 12.76 -0.71
C ALA A 117 7.74 11.57 -1.69
N LEU A 118 7.18 11.80 -2.88
CA LEU A 118 7.20 10.81 -3.97
C LEU A 118 8.61 10.44 -4.40
N GLU A 119 9.47 11.45 -4.58
CA GLU A 119 10.88 11.24 -4.94
C GLU A 119 11.62 10.43 -3.87
N GLN A 120 11.44 10.75 -2.58
CA GLN A 120 12.06 9.99 -1.49
C GLN A 120 11.58 8.53 -1.45
N THR A 121 10.28 8.31 -1.64
CA THR A 121 9.70 6.96 -1.69
C THR A 121 10.27 6.15 -2.86
N ALA A 122 10.45 6.78 -4.02
CA ALA A 122 11.01 6.13 -5.22
C ALA A 122 12.49 5.74 -5.08
N LEU A 123 13.24 6.34 -4.14
CA LEU A 123 14.64 5.98 -3.87
C LEU A 123 14.78 4.67 -3.08
N SER A 124 13.73 4.24 -2.37
CA SER A 124 13.72 3.00 -1.60
C SER A 124 12.44 2.20 -1.92
N PRO A 125 12.32 1.66 -3.13
CA PRO A 125 11.13 0.91 -3.52
C PRO A 125 11.03 -0.37 -2.68
N ARG A 126 9.96 -0.49 -1.90
CA ARG A 126 9.64 -1.73 -1.19
C ARG A 126 9.16 -2.76 -2.21
N GLN A 127 9.80 -3.92 -2.25
CA GLN A 127 9.48 -5.00 -3.17
C GLN A 127 8.62 -6.05 -2.46
N PHE A 128 7.56 -6.48 -3.13
CA PHE A 128 6.69 -7.57 -2.69
C PHE A 128 6.66 -8.63 -3.77
N ALA A 129 6.90 -9.89 -3.40
CA ALA A 129 6.77 -11.01 -4.31
C ALA A 129 5.30 -11.47 -4.35
N GLU A 130 4.80 -11.89 -5.51
CA GLU A 130 3.54 -12.62 -5.55
C GLU A 130 3.70 -13.91 -4.74
N PRO A 131 2.75 -14.22 -3.83
CA PRO A 131 2.76 -15.48 -3.14
C PRO A 131 2.64 -16.61 -4.17
N ALA A 132 3.59 -17.55 -4.13
CA ALA A 132 3.60 -18.67 -5.08
C ALA A 132 2.28 -19.45 -4.96
N ALA A 133 1.52 -19.56 -6.04
CA ALA A 133 0.32 -20.38 -6.07
C ALA A 133 0.66 -21.86 -5.76
N GLN A 134 -0.11 -22.51 -4.89
CA GLN A 134 0.02 -23.95 -4.61
C GLN A 134 -0.07 -24.68 -5.95
N LYS A 135 1.01 -25.37 -6.33
CA LYS A 135 0.92 -26.37 -7.39
C LYS A 135 -0.15 -27.38 -6.93
N PRO A 136 -1.19 -27.67 -7.73
CA PRO A 136 -2.20 -28.65 -7.34
C PRO A 136 -1.50 -29.95 -6.96
N PRO A 137 -1.97 -30.69 -5.94
CA PRO A 137 -1.31 -31.91 -5.50
C PRO A 137 -1.16 -32.85 -6.70
N LYS A 138 0.10 -33.11 -7.09
CA LYS A 138 0.41 -34.14 -8.07
C LYS A 138 0.14 -35.48 -7.41
N GLY A 139 -0.92 -36.15 -7.85
CA GLY A 139 -1.16 -37.56 -7.54
C GLY A 139 -2.36 -37.81 -6.65
N VAL A 140 -3.54 -37.83 -7.24
CA VAL A 140 -4.46 -38.94 -6.97
C VAL A 140 -4.38 -39.81 -8.22
N LEU A 141 -3.62 -40.90 -8.14
CA LEU A 141 -3.75 -41.98 -9.10
C LEU A 141 -5.23 -42.42 -9.08
N PRO A 142 -5.90 -42.64 -10.21
CA PRO A 142 -7.12 -43.42 -10.19
C PRO A 142 -6.74 -44.82 -9.69
N CYS A 143 -7.23 -45.18 -8.50
CA CYS A 143 -7.21 -46.56 -8.05
C CYS A 143 -7.89 -47.40 -9.14
N SER A 144 -7.08 -48.18 -9.87
CA SER A 144 -7.53 -49.29 -10.66
C SER A 144 -8.41 -50.18 -9.79
N ARG A 145 -9.71 -50.25 -10.10
CA ARG A 145 -10.54 -51.37 -9.71
C ARG A 145 -10.76 -52.20 -10.96
N ASP A 146 -9.78 -53.07 -11.21
CA ASP A 146 -10.10 -54.41 -11.68
C ASP A 146 -10.89 -55.10 -10.57
N CYS A 147 -12.13 -55.46 -10.85
CA CYS A 147 -12.87 -56.49 -10.12
C CYS A 147 -13.95 -57.06 -11.04
N SER A 148 -13.61 -58.25 -11.56
CA SER A 148 -14.46 -59.42 -11.88
C SER A 148 -15.61 -59.28 -12.88
#